data_AF-A0A161MDZ9-F1
#
_entry.id   AF-A0A161MDZ9-F1
#
_cell.length_a   1.000
_cell.length_b   1.000
_cell.length_c   1.000
_cell.angle_alpha   90.00
_cell.angle_beta   90.00
_cell.angle_gamma   90.00
#
_symmetry.space_group_name_H-M   'P 1'
#
loop_
_entity.id
_entity.type
_entity.pdbx_description
1 polymer ?
#
loop_
_entity_poly.entity_id
_entity_poly.type
_entity_poly.pdbx_seq_one_letter_code
_entity_poly.pdbx_strand_id
1 'polypeptide(L)' 'HWHSPRFHAYFPTANSYPAIVADMLSDAIACIGFSWIASPACTELEVVMLDWMGKLIGLPKEFLACSGGKGG' A
#
# COMPACT_ATOMS: atom_id res chain seq x y z
N HIS A 1 -3.67 5.99 25.04
CA HIS A 1 -4.77 5.52 24.18
C HIS A 1 -4.70 6.31 22.88
N TRP A 2 -4.01 5.79 21.87
CA TRP A 2 -3.64 6.51 20.64
C TRP A 2 -4.85 6.92 19.78
N HIS A 3 -5.91 6.12 19.81
CA HIS A 3 -7.18 6.41 19.13
C HIS A 3 -8.10 7.41 19.86
N SER A 4 -7.66 7.94 21.02
CA SER A 4 -8.50 8.87 21.77
C SER A 4 -8.58 10.20 21.01
N PRO A 5 -9.77 10.80 20.85
CA PRO A 5 -9.93 12.12 20.23
C PRO A 5 -9.25 13.25 21.02
N ARG A 6 -8.73 12.95 22.22
CA ARG A 6 -7.98 13.89 23.06
C ARG A 6 -6.47 13.68 23.00
N PHE A 7 -5.98 12.70 22.24
CA PHE A 7 -4.56 12.39 22.11
C PHE A 7 -3.93 13.21 20.96
N HIS A 8 -3.17 14.24 21.31
CA HIS A 8 -2.51 15.16 20.37
C HIS A 8 -0.97 15.11 20.48
N ALA A 9 -0.42 14.05 21.06
CA ALA A 9 1.03 13.87 21.16
C ALA A 9 1.56 13.14 19.91
N TYR A 10 2.78 13.48 19.48
CA TYR A 10 3.48 12.90 18.33
C TYR A 10 2.73 13.10 16.99
N PHE A 11 2.55 12.03 16.22
CA PHE A 11 1.79 12.00 14.97
C PHE A 11 0.50 11.19 15.17
N PRO A 12 -0.60 11.56 14.49
CA PRO A 12 -1.86 10.85 14.61
C PRO A 12 -1.73 9.42 14.05
N THR A 13 -2.30 8.45 14.75
CA THR A 13 -2.50 7.11 14.20
C THR A 13 -3.53 7.19 13.07
N ALA A 14 -3.05 7.17 11.82
CA ALA A 14 -3.85 7.24 10.60
C ALA A 14 -4.61 5.92 10.32
N ASN A 15 -5.51 5.55 11.22
CA ASN A 15 -6.33 4.35 11.11
C ASN A 15 -7.71 4.67 10.55
N SER A 16 -8.17 3.88 9.59
CA SER A 16 -9.48 3.99 8.97
C SER A 16 -10.17 2.64 8.92
N TYR A 17 -11.51 2.63 8.86
CA TYR A 17 -12.29 1.40 8.71
C TYR A 17 -11.83 0.50 7.54
N PRO A 18 -11.62 1.02 6.30
CA PRO A 18 -11.15 0.18 5.21
C PRO A 18 -9.74 -0.37 5.44
N ALA A 19 -8.85 0.38 6.12
CA ALA A 19 -7.50 -0.12 6.44
C ALA A 19 -7.55 -1.33 7.39
N ILE A 20 -8.43 -1.30 8.40
CA ILE A 20 -8.59 -2.41 9.35
C ILE A 20 -9.16 -3.66 8.63
N VAL A 21 -10.14 -3.47 7.75
CA VAL A 21 -10.72 -4.60 6.98
C VAL A 21 -9.70 -5.18 5.99
N ALA A 22 -8.90 -4.33 5.34
CA ALA A 22 -7.84 -4.76 4.44
C ALA A 22 -6.75 -5.56 5.18
N ASP A 23 -6.38 -5.14 6.39
CA ASP A 23 -5.40 -5.84 7.23
C ASP A 23 -5.89 -7.26 7.59
N MET A 24 -7.13 -7.38 8.07
CA MET A 24 -7.76 -8.67 8.35
C MET A 24 -7.84 -9.58 7.11
N LEU A 25 -8.12 -9.00 5.94
CA LEU A 25 -8.16 -9.75 4.68
C LEU A 25 -6.76 -10.22 4.25
N SER A 26 -5.76 -9.35 4.37
CA SER A 26 -4.35 -9.68 4.05
C SER A 26 -3.85 -10.83 4.94
N ASP A 27 -4.12 -10.75 6.24
CA ASP A 27 -3.79 -11.82 7.20
C ASP A 27 -4.50 -13.13 6.87
N ALA A 28 -5.77 -13.07 6.43
CA ALA A 28 -6.53 -14.26 6.04
C ALA A 28 -5.99 -14.92 4.76
N ILE A 29 -5.52 -14.13 3.80
CA ILE A 29 -4.91 -14.66 2.57
C ILE A 29 -3.53 -15.26 2.89
N ALA A 30 -2.82 -14.73 3.89
CA ALA A 30 -1.49 -15.20 4.33
C ALA A 30 -0.49 -15.36 3.17
N CYS A 31 -0.59 -14.50 2.15
CA CYS A 31 0.24 -14.58 0.96
C CYS A 31 1.66 -14.11 1.26
N ILE A 32 2.66 -14.95 1.01
CA ILE A 32 4.06 -14.60 1.22
C ILE A 32 4.66 -14.14 -0.12
N GLY A 33 4.59 -12.83 -0.38
CA GLY A 33 5.06 -12.19 -1.61
C GLY A 33 6.57 -11.94 -1.67
N PHE A 34 7.43 -12.91 -1.31
CA PHE A 34 8.89 -12.72 -1.38
C PHE A 34 9.44 -12.61 -2.80
N SER A 35 8.73 -13.16 -3.80
CA SER A 35 9.10 -13.07 -5.21
C SER A 35 7.85 -13.00 -6.07
N TRP A 36 7.99 -12.46 -7.29
CA TRP A 36 6.88 -12.35 -8.24
C TRP A 36 6.21 -13.70 -8.50
N ILE A 37 6.98 -14.80 -8.60
CA ILE A 37 6.45 -16.16 -8.80
C ILE A 37 5.63 -16.63 -7.60
N ALA A 38 5.98 -16.20 -6.38
CA ALA A 38 5.27 -16.59 -5.16
C ALA A 38 3.89 -15.94 -5.05
N SER A 39 3.74 -14.71 -5.57
CA SER A 39 2.44 -14.06 -5.67
C SER A 39 2.41 -12.94 -6.71
N PRO A 40 2.11 -13.27 -7.98
CA PRO A 40 2.11 -12.28 -9.05
C PRO A 40 1.02 -11.21 -8.81
N ALA A 41 -0.14 -11.62 -8.27
CA ALA A 41 -1.24 -10.72 -7.96
C ALA A 41 -0.91 -9.72 -6.83
N CYS A 42 -0.18 -10.14 -5.79
CA CYS A 42 0.26 -9.21 -4.73
C CYS A 42 1.29 -8.21 -5.27
N THR A 43 2.26 -8.68 -6.06
CA THR A 43 3.29 -7.81 -6.64
C THR A 43 2.70 -6.81 -7.63
N GLU A 44 1.78 -7.23 -8.51
CA GLU A 44 1.12 -6.31 -9.45
C GLU A 44 0.23 -5.28 -8.74
N LEU A 45 -0.49 -5.70 -7.68
CA LEU A 45 -1.34 -4.80 -6.90
C LEU A 45 -0.51 -3.75 -6.14
N GLU A 46 0.64 -4.13 -5.59
CA GLU A 46 1.57 -3.20 -4.96
C GLU A 46 2.07 -2.14 -5.96
N VAL A 47 2.45 -2.56 -7.17
CA VAL A 47 2.93 -1.66 -8.23
C VAL A 47 1.85 -0.65 -8.63
N VAL A 48 0.60 -1.08 -8.78
CA VAL A 48 -0.52 -0.18 -9.13
C VAL A 48 -0.82 0.79 -7.99
N MET A 49 -0.82 0.33 -6.74
CA MET A 49 -1.06 1.19 -5.57
C MET A 49 0.01 2.27 -5.43
N LEU A 50 1.29 1.92 -5.64
CA LEU A 50 2.40 2.88 -5.62
C LEU A 50 2.30 3.91 -6.76
N ASP A 51 1.84 3.49 -7.94
CA ASP A 51 1.60 4.40 -9.06
C ASP A 51 0.46 5.39 -8.76
N TRP A 52 -0.64 4.94 -8.16
CA TRP A 52 -1.71 5.83 -7.70
C TRP A 52 -1.20 6.83 -6.66
N MET A 53 -0.40 6.37 -5.68
CA MET A 53 0.20 7.25 -4.69
C MET A 53 1.15 8.28 -5.32
N GLY A 54 2.01 7.84 -6.24
CA GLY A 54 2.94 8.70 -6.98
C GLY A 54 2.22 9.78 -7.79
N LYS A 55 1.09 9.43 -8.43
CA LYS A 55 0.24 10.39 -9.15
C LYS A 55 -0.42 11.39 -8.20
N LEU A 56 -0.87 10.95 -7.01
CA LEU A 56 -1.49 11.83 -6.02
C LEU A 56 -0.53 12.88 -5.46
N ILE A 57 0.76 12.53 -5.29
CA ILE A 57 1.79 13.46 -4.81
C ILE A 57 2.50 14.23 -5.93
N GLY A 58 2.08 14.03 -7.19
CA GLY A 58 2.62 14.74 -8.36
C GLY A 58 4.06 14.36 -8.72
N LEU A 59 4.46 13.12 -8.46
CA LEU A 59 5.83 12.64 -8.71
C LEU A 59 6.16 12.62 -10.22
N PRO A 60 7.43 12.88 -10.62
CA PRO A 60 7.83 12.81 -12.02
C PRO A 60 7.59 11.41 -12.59
N LYS A 61 7.30 11.34 -13.90
CA LYS A 61 6.96 10.08 -14.60
C LYS A 61 8.06 9.02 -14.54
N GLU A 62 9.30 9.43 -14.31
CA GLU A 62 10.46 8.54 -14.12
C GLU A 62 10.33 7.66 -12.86
N PHE A 63 9.58 8.12 -11.86
CA PHE A 63 9.30 7.39 -10.62
C PHE A 63 8.00 6.60 -10.65
N LEU A 64 7.21 6.71 -11.74
CA LEU A 64 5.96 6.00 -11.90
C LEU A 64 6.18 4.69 -12.66
N ALA A 65 5.56 3.61 -12.18
CA ALA A 65 5.63 2.30 -12.83
C ALA A 65 4.96 2.27 -14.23
N CYS A 66 4.24 3.33 -14.60
CA CYS A 66 3.64 3.52 -15.94
C CYS A 66 4.65 3.63 -17.09
N SER A 67 5.95 3.80 -16.83
CA SER A 67 6.98 3.99 -17.86
C SER A 67 7.46 2.68 -18.49
N GLY A 68 6.59 1.90 -19.13
CA GLY A 68 6.93 0.88 -20.15
C GLY A 68 8.03 -0.15 -19.80
N GLY A 69 8.42 -0.26 -18.54
CA GLY A 69 9.42 -1.19 -18.06
C GLY A 69 8.77 -2.56 -17.93
N LYS A 70 9.52 -3.60 -18.31
CA LYS A 70 9.14 -4.99 -18.04
C LYS A 70 9.16 -5.22 -16.53
N GLY A 71 8.10 -4.81 -15.84
CA GLY A 71 7.94 -4.93 -14.41
C GLY A 71 6.93 -6.01 -14.08
N GLY A 72 7.43 -7.24 -14.01
CA GLY A 72 7.15 -8.18 -12.91
C GLY A 72 8.46 -8.34 -12.14
#